data_AF-A0A2D4KCV4-F1
#
_entry.id   AF-A0A2D4KCV4-F1
#
_cell.length_a   1.000
_cell.length_b   1.000
_cell.length_c   1.000
_cell.angle_alpha   90.00
_cell.angle_beta   90.00
_cell.angle_gamma   90.00
#
_symmetry.space_group_name_H-M   'P 1'
#
loop_
_entity.id
_entity.type
_entity.pdbx_description
1 polymer ?
#
loop_
_entity_poly.entity_id
_entity_poly.type
_entity_poly.pdbx_seq_one_letter_code
_entity_poly.pdbx_strand_id
1 'polypeptide(L)'
;SGVTFNLNGQNFNIQTLYSKTRKERQRDKADTNSINKMFYEVSNMDGTTQYKLIEHVQNVCRLADGFIYVADAEDHKRHNRQIEFARMSAMLDPTLGPSGRPLLVLSCISCASKKRIPCVYLAHQLQLNLLDRPWMVQDIEAATLVGLLDGIQWLLEHVKY
;
A
#
# COMPACT_ATOMS: atom_id res chain seq x y z
N SER A 1 18.56 5.13 1.39
CA SER A 1 17.44 5.89 1.97
C SER A 1 16.35 4.92 2.37
N GLY A 2 15.84 5.01 3.60
CA GLY A 2 14.89 4.03 4.17
C GLY A 2 15.27 3.71 5.61
N VAL A 3 14.48 2.85 6.25
CA VAL A 3 14.76 2.35 7.60
C VAL A 3 15.08 0.87 7.51
N THR A 4 16.25 0.49 7.99
CA THR A 4 16.68 -0.91 8.07
C THR A 4 16.14 -1.53 9.34
N PHE A 5 15.54 -2.72 9.20
CA PHE A 5 15.05 -3.55 10.28
C PHE A 5 15.75 -4.90 10.25
N ASN A 6 15.75 -5.59 11.38
CA ASN A 6 16.21 -6.96 11.50
C ASN A 6 15.07 -7.81 12.08
N LEU A 7 14.77 -8.92 11.43
CA LEU A 7 13.82 -9.92 11.92
C LEU A 7 14.44 -11.30 11.75
N ASN A 8 14.57 -12.06 12.83
CA ASN A 8 15.11 -13.43 12.83
C ASN A 8 16.46 -13.55 12.09
N GLY A 9 17.35 -12.56 12.25
CA GLY A 9 18.66 -12.54 11.60
C GLY A 9 18.66 -12.06 10.14
N GLN A 10 17.50 -11.74 9.56
CA GLN A 10 17.38 -11.20 8.20
C GLN A 10 17.26 -9.68 8.27
N ASN A 11 18.18 -8.99 7.60
CA ASN A 11 18.12 -7.53 7.44
C ASN A 11 17.28 -7.19 6.22
N PHE A 12 16.37 -6.22 6.35
CA PHE A 12 15.59 -5.69 5.25
C PHE A 12 15.42 -4.18 5.40
N ASN A 13 15.24 -3.49 4.28
CA ASN A 13 15.08 -2.03 4.24
C ASN A 13 13.66 -1.69 3.77
N ILE A 14 12.94 -0.87 4.54
CA ILE A 14 11.64 -0.34 4.12
C ILE A 14 11.81 1.13 3.73
N GLN A 15 11.44 1.43 2.48
CA GLN A 15 11.29 2.80 2.00
C GLN A 15 9.81 3.20 2.04
N THR A 16 9.43 4.02 3.03
CA THR A 16 8.06 4.50 3.14
C THR A 16 7.81 5.69 2.23
N LEU A 17 6.82 5.57 1.35
CA LEU A 17 6.37 6.62 0.45
C LEU A 17 5.13 7.29 1.03
N TYR A 18 5.20 8.61 1.27
CA TYR A 18 4.08 9.39 1.77
C TYR A 18 3.56 10.33 0.68
N SER A 19 2.26 10.28 0.40
CA SER A 19 1.58 11.25 -0.47
C SER A 19 1.40 12.61 0.21
N LYS A 20 1.38 12.61 1.56
CA LYS A 20 1.21 13.80 2.41
C LYS A 20 2.16 13.79 3.60
N THR A 21 2.85 14.90 3.80
CA THR A 21 3.66 15.17 4.98
C THR A 21 2.79 15.27 6.24
N ARG A 22 3.39 15.07 7.43
CA ARG A 22 2.71 15.24 8.73
C ARG A 22 2.08 16.63 8.87
N LYS A 23 2.71 17.67 8.31
CA LYS A 23 2.22 19.06 8.31
C LYS A 23 1.00 19.25 7.40
N GLU A 24 0.94 18.59 6.24
CA GLU A 24 -0.21 18.64 5.33
C GLU A 24 -1.42 17.91 5.94
N ARG A 25 -1.22 16.72 6.57
CA ARG A 25 -2.29 16.01 7.30
C ARG A 25 -2.94 16.82 8.43
N GLN A 26 -2.18 17.73 9.04
CA GLN A 26 -2.67 18.59 10.13
C GLN A 26 -3.43 19.82 9.60
N ARG A 27 -3.17 20.26 8.37
CA ARG A 27 -3.84 21.38 7.68
C ARG A 27 -5.09 20.95 6.91
N ASP A 28 -5.19 19.68 6.51
CA ASP A 28 -6.34 19.10 5.79
C ASP A 28 -7.68 19.07 6.58
N LYS A 29 -7.75 19.69 7.77
CA LYS A 29 -9.05 20.08 8.36
C LYS A 29 -9.64 21.34 7.68
N ALA A 30 -8.87 22.05 6.85
CA ALA A 30 -9.26 23.34 6.27
C ALA A 30 -9.09 23.48 4.74
N ASP A 31 -8.26 22.66 4.06
CA ASP A 31 -8.00 22.81 2.62
C ASP A 31 -8.21 21.51 1.84
N THR A 32 -9.05 21.55 0.80
CA THR A 32 -9.40 20.42 -0.10
C THR A 32 -8.41 20.20 -1.24
N ASN A 33 -7.29 20.93 -1.30
CA ASN A 33 -6.39 20.96 -2.47
C ASN A 33 -4.97 20.43 -2.18
N SER A 34 -4.87 19.27 -1.53
CA SER A 34 -3.60 18.59 -1.33
C SER A 34 -3.13 17.92 -2.63
N ILE A 35 -2.17 18.52 -3.34
CA ILE A 35 -1.50 17.91 -4.49
C ILE A 35 -0.91 16.57 -4.04
N ASN A 36 -1.43 15.45 -4.56
CA ASN A 36 -0.92 14.12 -4.27
C ASN A 36 0.47 13.98 -4.91
N LYS A 37 1.53 14.07 -4.11
CA LYS A 37 2.92 14.15 -4.60
C LYS A 37 3.45 12.85 -5.22
N MET A 38 2.70 11.76 -5.22
CA MET A 38 3.14 10.47 -5.76
C MET A 38 2.53 10.14 -7.12
N PHE A 39 1.33 10.68 -7.40
CA PHE A 39 0.55 10.32 -8.58
C PHE A 39 0.08 11.56 -9.31
N TYR A 40 0.04 11.49 -10.63
CA TYR A 40 -0.73 12.41 -11.45
C TYR A 40 -1.82 11.63 -12.21
N GLU A 41 -2.94 12.30 -12.44
CA GLU A 41 -4.08 11.75 -13.16
C GLU A 41 -3.92 12.01 -14.66
N VAL A 42 -4.15 10.98 -15.45
CA VAL A 42 -4.19 11.03 -16.91
C VAL A 42 -5.59 10.65 -17.34
N SER A 43 -6.34 11.62 -17.87
CA SER A 43 -7.65 11.36 -18.44
C SER A 43 -7.48 10.75 -19.83
N ASN A 44 -8.03 9.56 -20.01
CA ASN A 44 -8.07 8.89 -21.30
C ASN A 44 -9.22 9.44 -22.16
N MET A 45 -9.13 9.23 -23.48
CA MET A 45 -10.15 9.70 -24.43
C MET A 45 -11.53 9.04 -24.22
N ASP A 46 -11.56 7.86 -23.58
CA ASP A 46 -12.77 7.14 -23.20
C ASP A 46 -13.43 7.66 -21.91
N GLY A 47 -12.87 8.72 -21.30
CA GLY A 47 -13.35 9.30 -20.05
C GLY A 47 -12.87 8.56 -18.79
N THR A 48 -12.04 7.52 -18.92
CA THR A 48 -11.44 6.85 -17.76
C THR A 48 -10.23 7.63 -17.23
N THR A 49 -10.05 7.64 -15.91
CA THR A 49 -8.87 8.25 -15.27
C THR A 49 -7.85 7.18 -14.94
N GLN A 50 -6.65 7.29 -15.52
CA GLN A 50 -5.50 6.48 -15.18
C GLN A 50 -4.61 7.23 -14.19
N TYR A 51 -4.08 6.52 -13.19
CA TYR A 51 -3.06 7.06 -12.29
C TYR A 51 -1.67 6.69 -12.78
N LYS A 52 -0.76 7.66 -12.85
CA LYS A 52 0.65 7.44 -13.17
C LYS A 52 1.56 7.96 -12.06
N LEU A 53 2.67 7.27 -11.85
CA LEU A 53 3.67 7.63 -10.86
C LEU A 53 4.61 8.71 -11.36
N ILE A 54 5.03 9.60 -10.45
CA ILE A 54 6.17 10.49 -10.69
C ILE A 54 7.47 9.69 -10.80
N GLU A 55 8.44 10.21 -11.55
CA GLU A 55 9.69 9.50 -11.88
C GLU A 55 10.46 9.00 -10.63
N HIS A 56 10.56 9.82 -9.59
CA HIS A 56 11.23 9.41 -8.35
C HIS A 56 10.58 8.16 -7.72
N VAL A 57 9.25 8.10 -7.72
CA VAL A 57 8.52 6.94 -7.18
C VAL A 57 8.68 5.73 -8.10
N GLN A 58 8.68 5.92 -9.42
CA GLN A 58 8.99 4.84 -10.36
C GLN A 58 10.38 4.23 -10.08
N ASN A 59 11.39 5.06 -9.81
CA ASN A 59 12.73 4.58 -9.48
C ASN A 59 12.76 3.76 -8.18
N VAL A 60 11.98 4.16 -7.17
CA VAL A 60 11.81 3.37 -5.94
C VAL A 60 11.13 2.03 -6.25
N CYS A 61 10.05 2.05 -7.02
CA CYS A 61 9.36 0.83 -7.43
C CYS A 61 10.26 -0.10 -8.25
N ARG A 62 11.19 0.42 -9.06
CA ARG A 62 12.17 -0.40 -9.81
C ARG A 62 13.18 -1.14 -8.94
N LEU A 63 13.53 -0.56 -7.78
CA LEU A 63 14.53 -1.13 -6.87
C LEU A 63 13.91 -1.99 -5.76
N ALA A 64 12.58 -1.99 -5.63
CA ALA A 64 11.89 -2.73 -4.58
C ALA A 64 11.75 -4.21 -4.93
N ASP A 65 12.10 -5.09 -3.98
CA ASP A 65 11.92 -6.54 -4.12
C ASP A 65 10.49 -7.00 -3.78
N GLY A 66 9.73 -6.17 -3.08
CA GLY A 66 8.35 -6.44 -2.68
C GLY A 66 7.62 -5.17 -2.27
N PHE A 67 6.31 -5.26 -2.11
CA PHE A 67 5.45 -4.10 -1.84
C PHE A 67 4.66 -4.29 -0.55
N ILE A 68 4.48 -3.20 0.20
CA ILE A 68 3.59 -3.14 1.36
C ILE A 68 2.55 -2.05 1.08
N TYR A 69 1.28 -2.44 1.03
CA TYR A 69 0.15 -1.52 0.93
C TYR A 69 -0.59 -1.47 2.27
N VAL A 70 -0.71 -0.29 2.86
CA VAL A 70 -1.42 -0.11 4.13
C VAL A 70 -2.84 0.38 3.84
N ALA A 71 -3.82 -0.50 4.05
CA ALA A 71 -5.23 -0.22 3.84
C ALA A 71 -5.90 0.16 5.16
N ASP A 72 -6.75 1.19 5.13
CA ASP A 72 -7.62 1.50 6.26
C ASP A 72 -8.78 0.48 6.29
N ALA A 73 -8.86 -0.28 7.39
CA ALA A 73 -9.83 -1.33 7.60
C ALA A 73 -10.92 -0.94 8.62
N GLU A 74 -11.02 0.34 9.01
CA GLU A 74 -12.06 0.80 9.92
C GLU A 74 -13.40 0.96 9.15
N ASP A 75 -14.45 0.28 9.63
CA ASP A 75 -15.75 0.14 8.94
C ASP A 75 -16.55 1.45 8.84
N HIS A 76 -16.30 2.39 9.75
CA HIS A 76 -17.02 3.67 9.78
C HIS A 76 -16.53 4.70 8.76
N LYS A 77 -15.48 4.40 8.00
CA LYS A 77 -14.90 5.30 7.01
C LYS A 77 -15.44 4.98 5.62
N ARG A 78 -15.60 6.03 4.81
CA ARG A 78 -15.91 5.87 3.38
C ARG A 78 -14.62 5.56 2.63
N HIS A 79 -14.61 4.43 1.95
CA HIS A 79 -13.46 3.96 1.17
C HIS A 79 -13.77 4.07 -0.32
N ASN A 80 -12.83 4.60 -1.11
CA ASN A 80 -12.93 4.56 -2.57
C ASN A 80 -11.97 3.49 -3.09
N ARG A 81 -12.42 2.24 -2.98
CA ARG A 81 -11.62 1.05 -3.27
C ARG A 81 -11.18 0.96 -4.73
N GLN A 82 -11.94 1.56 -5.64
CA GLN A 82 -11.58 1.66 -7.06
C GLN A 82 -10.35 2.56 -7.27
N ILE A 83 -10.33 3.73 -6.62
CA ILE A 83 -9.15 4.63 -6.66
C ILE A 83 -7.95 3.99 -5.96
N GLU A 84 -8.18 3.32 -4.83
CA GLU A 84 -7.12 2.59 -4.11
C GLU A 84 -6.49 1.51 -5.00
N PHE A 85 -7.31 0.69 -5.66
CA PHE A 85 -6.84 -0.31 -6.61
C PHE A 85 -6.10 0.32 -7.78
N ALA A 86 -6.63 1.37 -8.40
CA ALA A 86 -5.98 2.01 -9.55
C ALA A 86 -4.59 2.58 -9.20
N ARG A 87 -4.45 3.19 -8.01
CA ARG A 87 -3.16 3.69 -7.51
C ARG A 87 -2.19 2.57 -7.14
N MET A 88 -2.70 1.51 -6.52
CA MET A 88 -1.90 0.33 -6.19
C MET A 88 -1.39 -0.32 -7.48
N SER A 89 -2.26 -0.55 -8.47
CA SER A 89 -1.90 -1.09 -9.78
C SER A 89 -0.85 -0.25 -10.50
N ALA A 90 -0.89 1.08 -10.38
CA ALA A 90 0.15 1.95 -10.93
C ALA A 90 1.53 1.77 -10.25
N MET A 91 1.57 1.42 -8.96
CA MET A 91 2.82 1.09 -8.26
C MET A 91 3.34 -0.31 -8.59
N LEU A 92 2.43 -1.21 -8.95
CA LEU A 92 2.73 -2.61 -9.28
C LEU A 92 2.96 -2.82 -10.78
N ASP A 93 3.01 -1.76 -11.58
CA ASP A 93 3.15 -1.81 -13.03
C ASP A 93 4.33 -2.74 -13.45
N PRO A 94 4.10 -3.76 -14.28
CA PRO A 94 5.15 -4.70 -14.72
C PRO A 94 6.31 -4.04 -15.47
N THR A 95 6.11 -2.85 -16.04
CA THR A 95 7.20 -2.07 -16.66
C THR A 95 8.21 -1.52 -15.64
N LEU A 96 7.84 -1.52 -14.35
CA LEU A 96 8.67 -1.10 -13.23
C LEU A 96 9.42 -2.26 -12.58
N GLY A 97 9.48 -3.44 -13.19
CA GLY A 97 10.27 -4.58 -12.71
C GLY A 97 9.47 -5.89 -12.65
N PRO A 98 10.06 -6.98 -12.13
CA PRO A 98 9.47 -8.32 -12.20
C PRO A 98 8.05 -8.39 -11.64
N SER A 99 7.15 -9.11 -12.31
CA SER A 99 5.75 -9.27 -11.90
C SER A 99 5.58 -10.13 -10.65
N GLY A 100 6.50 -11.07 -10.41
CA GLY A 100 6.45 -12.02 -9.27
C GLY A 100 6.71 -11.43 -7.89
N ARG A 101 7.06 -10.14 -7.80
CA ARG A 101 7.36 -9.48 -6.52
C ARG A 101 6.13 -9.45 -5.61
N PRO A 102 6.22 -9.97 -4.37
CA PRO A 102 5.07 -10.15 -3.50
C PRO A 102 4.46 -8.82 -3.03
N LEU A 103 3.16 -8.84 -2.76
CA LEU A 103 2.40 -7.73 -2.20
C LEU A 103 1.82 -8.11 -0.83
N LEU A 104 2.28 -7.44 0.22
CA LEU A 104 1.66 -7.51 1.54
C LEU A 104 0.66 -6.37 1.71
N VAL A 105 -0.62 -6.69 1.94
CA VAL A 105 -1.65 -5.71 2.28
C VAL A 105 -1.89 -5.74 3.78
N LEU A 106 -1.55 -4.65 4.46
CA LEU A 106 -1.80 -4.48 5.89
C LEU A 106 -3.19 -3.85 6.09
N SER A 107 -4.14 -4.67 6.51
CA SER A 107 -5.51 -4.29 6.87
C SER A 107 -5.48 -3.66 8.27
N CYS A 108 -5.45 -2.34 8.33
CA CYS A 108 -5.06 -1.60 9.53
C CYS A 108 -6.25 -0.93 10.23
N ILE A 109 -6.35 -1.15 11.54
CA ILE A 109 -7.22 -0.37 12.44
C ILE A 109 -6.35 0.37 13.47
N SER A 110 -6.86 1.49 14.01
CA SER A 110 -6.11 2.26 14.99
C SER A 110 -5.89 1.49 16.30
N CYS A 111 -6.94 0.84 16.81
CA CYS A 111 -6.93 0.05 18.03
C CYS A 111 -8.04 -1.02 18.03
N ALA A 112 -7.95 -2.01 18.91
CA ALA A 112 -8.89 -3.13 19.01
C ALA A 112 -10.36 -2.73 19.26
N SER A 113 -10.62 -1.54 19.79
CA SER A 113 -11.99 -1.04 20.01
C SER A 113 -12.69 -0.54 18.75
N LYS A 114 -11.99 -0.46 17.60
CA LYS A 114 -12.55 0.00 16.33
C LYS A 114 -13.15 -1.19 15.56
N LYS A 115 -14.35 -0.98 15.00
CA LYS A 115 -14.98 -1.99 14.14
C LYS A 115 -14.17 -2.16 12.85
N ARG A 116 -13.79 -3.41 12.57
CA ARG A 116 -12.95 -3.82 11.44
C ARG A 116 -13.80 -4.32 10.27
N ILE A 117 -13.40 -4.00 9.06
CA ILE A 117 -13.81 -4.67 7.83
C ILE A 117 -13.03 -5.99 7.75
N PRO A 118 -13.69 -7.16 7.73
CA PRO A 118 -12.99 -8.44 7.59
C PRO A 118 -12.04 -8.46 6.38
N CYS A 119 -10.83 -9.00 6.57
CA CYS A 119 -9.76 -8.99 5.57
C CYS A 119 -10.19 -9.61 4.22
N VAL A 120 -11.06 -10.62 4.23
CA VAL A 120 -11.61 -11.25 3.02
C VAL A 120 -12.44 -10.26 2.18
N TYR A 121 -13.23 -9.39 2.83
CA TYR A 121 -14.00 -8.37 2.12
C TYR A 121 -13.09 -7.27 1.60
N LEU A 122 -12.05 -6.90 2.36
CA LEU A 122 -11.06 -5.93 1.91
C LEU A 122 -10.29 -6.45 0.69
N ALA A 123 -9.89 -7.73 0.68
CA ALA A 123 -9.25 -8.38 -0.46
C ALA A 123 -10.16 -8.36 -1.71
N HIS A 124 -11.44 -8.69 -1.53
CA HIS A 124 -12.42 -8.66 -2.61
C HIS A 124 -12.65 -7.23 -3.14
N GLN A 125 -12.81 -6.25 -2.25
CA GLN A 125 -13.00 -4.85 -2.61
C GLN A 125 -11.81 -4.25 -3.35
N LEU A 126 -10.59 -4.65 -3.00
CA LEU A 126 -9.35 -4.27 -3.69
C LEU A 126 -9.06 -5.16 -4.91
N GLN A 127 -9.96 -6.09 -5.27
CA GLN A 127 -9.83 -6.95 -6.45
C GLN A 127 -8.47 -7.67 -6.53
N LEU A 128 -7.93 -8.10 -5.37
CA LEU A 128 -6.58 -8.69 -5.32
C LEU A 128 -6.46 -9.97 -6.16
N ASN A 129 -7.58 -10.64 -6.42
CA ASN A 129 -7.67 -11.80 -7.31
C ASN A 129 -7.31 -11.49 -8.77
N LEU A 130 -7.28 -10.22 -9.18
CA LEU A 130 -6.86 -9.80 -10.53
C LEU A 130 -5.34 -9.61 -10.64
N LEU A 131 -4.62 -9.67 -9.52
CA LEU A 131 -3.17 -9.48 -9.50
C LEU A 131 -2.45 -10.79 -9.82
N ASP A 132 -1.62 -10.77 -10.85
CA ASP A 132 -0.78 -11.91 -11.27
C ASP A 132 0.53 -11.96 -10.45
N ARG A 133 0.40 -11.98 -9.12
CA ARG A 133 1.54 -12.05 -8.17
C ARG A 133 1.12 -12.62 -6.82
N PRO A 134 2.07 -13.13 -6.00
CA PRO A 134 1.78 -13.51 -4.63
C PRO A 134 1.29 -12.31 -3.82
N TRP A 135 0.20 -12.47 -3.07
CA TRP A 135 -0.30 -11.46 -2.17
C TRP A 135 -0.84 -12.07 -0.88
N MET A 136 -0.82 -11.29 0.20
CA MET A 136 -1.46 -11.63 1.47
C MET A 136 -2.12 -10.40 2.07
N VAL A 137 -3.30 -10.59 2.67
CA VAL A 137 -3.92 -9.57 3.53
C VAL A 137 -3.71 -9.96 4.98
N GLN A 138 -3.00 -9.12 5.73
CA GLN A 138 -2.72 -9.31 7.15
C GLN A 138 -3.47 -8.26 7.96
N ASP A 139 -4.29 -8.72 8.90
CA ASP A 139 -4.90 -7.82 9.87
C ASP A 139 -3.86 -7.31 10.85
N ILE A 140 -3.82 -5.98 11.03
CA ILE A 140 -2.93 -5.31 11.98
C ILE A 140 -3.65 -4.29 12.86
N GLU A 141 -3.11 -4.08 14.06
CA GLU A 141 -3.50 -3.00 14.96
C GLU A 141 -2.35 -2.00 15.08
N ALA A 142 -2.57 -0.74 14.72
CA ALA A 142 -1.51 0.28 14.71
C ALA A 142 -0.96 0.59 16.11
N ALA A 143 -1.79 0.55 17.15
CA ALA A 143 -1.40 0.87 18.52
C ALA A 143 -0.44 -0.17 19.14
N THR A 144 -0.60 -1.45 18.79
CA THR A 144 0.11 -2.57 19.41
C THR A 144 1.07 -3.27 18.45
N LEU A 145 0.95 -2.99 17.15
CA LEU A 145 1.64 -3.67 16.04
C LEU A 145 1.35 -5.17 15.96
N VAL A 146 0.29 -5.65 16.62
CA VAL A 146 -0.16 -7.05 16.52
C VAL A 146 -0.43 -7.37 15.06
N GLY A 147 0.04 -8.54 14.61
CA GLY A 147 -0.06 -9.03 13.23
C GLY A 147 1.01 -8.48 12.28
N LEU A 148 1.76 -7.42 12.63
CA LEU A 148 2.77 -6.86 11.73
C LEU A 148 3.91 -7.84 11.46
N LEU A 149 4.41 -8.51 12.50
CA LEU A 149 5.55 -9.43 12.37
C LEU A 149 5.20 -10.62 11.47
N ASP A 150 3.98 -11.17 11.60
CA ASP A 150 3.48 -12.26 10.74
C ASP A 150 3.44 -11.83 9.28
N GLY A 151 2.93 -10.62 9.02
CA GLY A 151 2.90 -10.01 7.69
C GLY A 151 4.28 -9.85 7.08
N ILE A 152 5.21 -9.27 7.84
CA ILE A 152 6.60 -9.05 7.37
C ILE A 152 7.32 -10.38 7.16
N GLN A 153 7.13 -11.36 8.04
CA GLN A 153 7.73 -12.67 7.87
C GLN A 153 7.29 -13.33 6.57
N TRP A 154 5.97 -13.36 6.29
CA TRP A 154 5.45 -13.88 5.03
C TRP A 154 6.06 -13.16 3.82
N LEU A 155 6.19 -11.83 3.89
CA LEU A 155 6.77 -11.06 2.79
C LEU A 155 8.24 -11.46 2.54
N LEU A 156 9.05 -11.59 3.60
CA LEU A 156 10.46 -11.98 3.49
C LEU A 156 10.64 -13.41 2.99
N GLU A 157 9.70 -14.31 3.27
CA GLU A 157 9.70 -15.67 2.72
C GLU A 157 9.42 -15.69 1.21
N HIS A 158 8.61 -14.74 0.70
CA HIS A 158 8.23 -14.66 -0.71
C HIS A 158 9.13 -13.77 -1.57
N VAL A 159 10.00 -12.96 -0.96
CA VAL A 159 11.03 -12.18 -1.68
C VAL A 159 12.22 -13.06 -2.12
N LYS A 160 12.39 -14.24 -1.52
CA LYS A 160 13.59 -15.10 -1.71
C LYS A 160 13.63 -15.90 -3.03
N TYR A 161 12.77 -15.61 -4.00
CA TYR A 161 12.70 -16.32 -5.27
C TYR A 161 12.68 -15.38 -6.47
#